data_AF-A0A836RFE3-F1
#
_entry.id   AF-A0A836RFE3-F1
#
_cell.length_a   1.000
_cell.length_b   1.000
_cell.length_c   1.000
_cell.angle_alpha   90.00
_cell.angle_beta   90.00
_cell.angle_gamma   90.00
#
_symmetry.space_group_name_H-M   'P 1'
#
loop_
_entity.id
_entity.type
_entity.pdbx_description
1 polymer ?
#
loop_
_entity_poly.entity_id
_entity_poly.type
_entity_poly.pdbx_seq_one_letter_code
_entity_poly.pdbx_strand_id
1 'polypeptide(L)'
;DAAMLDAMARAARRAGATVISQVRYRFGHNSPPGFTAVVVLDESHCSAHSYADAGLIALDIFTCGQTDPRDVLRFLREEIDLGTVSIREVPRFVVDATRSSPPVAARA
;
A
#
# COMPACT_ATOMS: atom_id res chain seq x y z
N ASP A 1 12.26 -2.00 -8.23
CA ASP A 1 11.20 -0.97 -8.29
C ASP A 1 9.98 -1.44 -9.08
N ALA A 2 10.09 -1.82 -10.36
CA ALA A 2 8.94 -2.25 -11.18
C ALA A 2 8.20 -3.46 -10.60
N ALA A 3 8.92 -4.54 -10.26
CA ALA A 3 8.33 -5.73 -9.64
C ALA A 3 7.57 -5.42 -8.34
N MET A 4 8.13 -4.55 -7.48
CA MET A 4 7.45 -4.10 -6.25
C MET A 4 6.18 -3.31 -6.56
N LEU A 5 6.24 -2.35 -7.49
CA LEU A 5 5.09 -1.54 -7.91
C LEU A 5 3.95 -2.43 -8.40
N ASP A 6 4.26 -3.36 -9.31
CA ASP A 6 3.26 -4.23 -9.91
C ASP A 6 2.68 -5.23 -8.89
N ALA A 7 3.51 -5.77 -7.99
CA ALA A 7 3.07 -6.67 -6.93
C ALA A 7 2.16 -5.95 -5.93
N MET A 8 2.50 -4.73 -5.51
CA MET A 8 1.61 -3.91 -4.66
C MET A 8 0.26 -3.68 -5.33
N ALA A 9 0.24 -3.35 -6.63
CA ALA A 9 -1.01 -3.10 -7.34
C ALA A 9 -1.85 -4.38 -7.52
N ARG A 10 -1.23 -5.54 -7.77
CA ARG A 10 -1.95 -6.83 -7.82
C ARG A 10 -2.49 -7.23 -6.45
N ALA A 11 -1.68 -7.10 -5.41
CA ALA A 11 -2.07 -7.38 -4.03
C ALA A 11 -3.25 -6.50 -3.60
N ALA A 12 -3.21 -5.20 -3.89
CA ALA A 12 -4.30 -4.27 -3.60
C ALA A 12 -5.60 -4.66 -4.33
N ARG A 13 -5.53 -4.96 -5.64
CA ARG A 13 -6.70 -5.43 -6.40
C ARG A 13 -7.29 -6.72 -5.84
N ARG A 14 -6.42 -7.66 -5.46
CA ARG A 14 -6.84 -8.96 -4.90
C ARG A 14 -7.46 -8.82 -3.51
N ALA A 15 -7.08 -7.80 -2.74
CA ALA A 15 -7.71 -7.41 -1.48
C ALA A 15 -9.03 -6.62 -1.65
N GLY A 16 -9.43 -6.34 -2.90
CA GLY A 16 -10.68 -5.64 -3.20
C GLY A 16 -10.55 -4.13 -3.37
N ALA A 17 -9.33 -3.58 -3.39
CA ALA A 17 -9.13 -2.16 -3.65
C ALA A 17 -9.16 -1.82 -5.16
N THR A 18 -9.71 -0.65 -5.48
CA THR A 18 -9.64 -0.08 -6.83
C THR A 18 -8.31 0.65 -7.01
N VAL A 19 -7.45 0.18 -7.91
CA VAL A 19 -6.19 0.85 -8.27
C VAL A 19 -6.47 1.93 -9.31
N ILE A 20 -6.15 3.18 -8.98
CA ILE A 20 -6.34 4.36 -9.83
C ILE A 20 -5.12 4.63 -10.70
N SER A 21 -3.93 4.63 -10.10
CA SER A 21 -2.69 4.91 -10.82
C SER A 21 -1.49 4.31 -10.10
N GLN A 22 -0.36 4.27 -10.80
CA GLN A 22 0.89 3.72 -10.31
C GLN A 22 2.04 4.63 -10.75
N VAL A 23 2.96 4.94 -9.84
CA VAL A 23 4.16 5.72 -10.13
C VAL A 23 5.35 5.14 -9.39
N ARG A 24 6.51 5.15 -10.04
CA ARG A 24 7.78 4.80 -9.40
C ARG A 24 8.89 5.74 -9.82
N TYR A 25 9.85 5.90 -8.93
CA TYR A 25 11.09 6.62 -9.19
C TYR A 25 12.25 5.84 -8.60
N ARG A 26 13.23 5.49 -9.44
CA ARG A 26 14.49 4.89 -9.01
C ARG A 26 15.51 5.99 -8.83
N PHE A 27 16.18 5.99 -7.68
CA PHE A 27 17.23 6.96 -7.34
C PHE A 27 18.54 6.25 -7.01
N GLY A 28 19.63 7.01 -6.82
CA GLY A 28 20.98 6.46 -6.71
C GLY A 28 22.07 7.34 -7.32
N HIS A 29 21.69 8.41 -8.03
CA HIS A 29 22.64 9.32 -8.70
C HIS A 29 23.11 10.46 -7.78
N ASN A 30 22.18 11.07 -7.04
CA ASN A 30 22.44 12.14 -6.06
C ASN A 30 22.12 11.72 -4.62
N SER A 31 21.73 10.46 -4.43
CA SER A 31 21.27 9.89 -3.17
C SER A 31 21.70 8.43 -3.09
N PRO A 32 21.71 7.79 -1.91
CA PRO A 32 21.93 6.35 -1.79
C PRO A 32 20.99 5.56 -2.72
N PRO A 33 21.41 4.43 -3.30
CA PRO A 33 20.60 3.64 -4.22
C PRO A 33 19.30 3.17 -3.58
N GLY A 34 18.21 3.22 -4.35
CA GLY A 34 16.90 2.80 -3.90
C GLY A 34 15.78 3.17 -4.84
N PHE A 35 14.55 3.08 -4.35
CA PHE A 35 13.37 3.49 -5.11
C PHE A 35 12.23 3.96 -4.21
N THR A 36 11.36 4.77 -4.79
CA THR A 36 10.01 5.05 -4.29
C THR A 36 9.00 4.46 -5.28
N ALA A 37 8.00 3.77 -4.78
CA ALA A 37 6.87 3.26 -5.56
C ALA A 37 5.57 3.60 -4.84
N VAL A 38 4.57 4.10 -5.58
CA VAL A 38 3.26 4.47 -5.03
C VAL A 38 2.17 3.92 -5.93
N VAL A 39 1.20 3.24 -5.33
CA VAL A 39 -0.05 2.80 -5.94
C VAL A 39 -1.16 3.63 -5.32
N VAL A 40 -1.77 4.49 -6.14
CA VAL A 40 -2.94 5.28 -5.71
C VAL A 40 -4.16 4.37 -5.79
N LEU A 41 -4.89 4.28 -4.67
CA LEU A 41 -6.16 3.57 -4.58
C LEU A 41 -7.29 4.58 -4.53
N ASP A 42 -8.52 4.15 -4.78
CA ASP A 42 -9.69 5.00 -4.52
C ASP A 42 -9.71 5.37 -3.02
N GLU A 43 -9.59 6.67 -2.72
CA GLU A 43 -9.53 7.26 -1.37
C GLU A 43 -8.32 6.90 -0.49
N SER A 44 -7.30 6.20 -0.99
CA SER A 44 -6.16 5.72 -0.16
C SER A 44 -4.90 5.39 -0.98
N HIS A 45 -3.89 4.69 -0.44
CA HIS A 45 -2.66 4.35 -1.18
C HIS A 45 -1.85 3.20 -0.58
N CYS A 46 -1.02 2.57 -1.41
CA CYS A 46 0.13 1.78 -0.96
C CYS A 46 1.43 2.46 -1.41
N SER A 47 2.43 2.58 -0.55
CA SER A 47 3.75 3.12 -0.91
C SER A 47 4.88 2.28 -0.36
N ALA A 48 5.95 2.14 -1.15
CA ALA A 48 7.18 1.48 -0.76
C ALA A 48 8.39 2.39 -1.01
N HIS A 49 9.26 2.48 -0.01
CA HIS A 49 10.54 3.19 -0.07
C HIS A 49 11.66 2.21 0.24
N SER A 50 12.57 2.01 -0.71
CA SER A 50 13.72 1.11 -0.56
C SER A 50 14.99 1.91 -0.27
N TYR A 51 15.74 1.42 0.71
CA TYR A 51 17.08 1.87 1.10
C TYR A 51 18.04 0.71 0.85
N ALA A 52 18.58 0.62 -0.37
CA ALA A 52 19.26 -0.60 -0.83
C ALA A 52 20.52 -0.91 0.01
N ASP A 53 21.29 0.11 0.39
CA ASP A 53 22.52 -0.05 1.20
C ASP A 53 22.25 -0.64 2.59
N ALA A 54 21.06 -0.38 3.15
CA ALA A 54 20.65 -0.89 4.45
C ALA A 54 19.89 -2.23 4.36
N GLY A 55 19.52 -2.67 3.15
CA GLY A 55 18.63 -3.82 2.96
C GLY A 55 17.23 -3.61 3.55
N LEU A 56 16.76 -2.36 3.63
CA LEU A 56 15.48 -1.99 4.26
C LEU A 56 14.45 -1.52 3.24
N ILE A 57 13.19 -1.83 3.52
CA ILE A 57 12.02 -1.26 2.86
C ILE A 57 11.07 -0.72 3.93
N ALA A 58 10.64 0.53 3.78
CA ALA A 58 9.49 1.08 4.46
C ALA A 58 8.26 0.91 3.56
N LEU A 59 7.20 0.31 4.08
CA LEU A 59 5.97 0.02 3.36
C LEU A 59 4.78 0.61 4.12
N ASP A 60 4.00 1.43 3.43
CA ASP A 60 2.69 1.89 3.90
C ASP A 60 1.60 1.19 3.11
N ILE A 61 0.65 0.59 3.82
CA ILE A 61 -0.59 0.06 3.25
C ILE A 61 -1.73 0.81 3.93
N PHE A 62 -2.24 1.82 3.24
CA PHE A 62 -3.38 2.59 3.67
C PHE A 62 -4.55 2.23 2.77
N THR A 63 -5.60 1.66 3.37
CA THR A 63 -6.85 1.31 2.71
C THR A 63 -8.04 2.01 3.36
N CYS A 64 -9.15 2.09 2.63
CA CYS A 64 -10.44 2.60 3.08
C CYS A 64 -11.54 1.56 2.86
N GLY A 65 -12.71 1.77 3.46
CA GLY A 65 -13.88 0.91 3.26
C GLY A 65 -13.71 -0.49 3.85
N GLN A 66 -14.01 -1.52 3.04
CA GLN A 66 -13.96 -2.93 3.45
C GLN A 66 -12.64 -3.63 3.09
N THR A 67 -11.67 -2.91 2.51
CA THR A 67 -10.37 -3.50 2.16
C THR A 67 -9.49 -3.60 3.41
N ASP A 68 -9.21 -4.82 3.87
CA ASP A 68 -8.28 -5.06 4.98
C ASP A 68 -6.81 -4.85 4.52
N PRO A 69 -6.04 -3.94 5.14
CA PRO A 69 -4.64 -3.74 4.78
C PRO A 69 -3.77 -5.00 5.01
N ARG A 70 -4.17 -5.90 5.91
CA ARG A 70 -3.47 -7.17 6.14
C ARG A 70 -3.60 -8.14 4.96
N ASP A 71 -4.72 -8.10 4.24
CA ASP A 71 -4.87 -8.89 3.03
C ASP A 71 -3.96 -8.39 1.91
N VAL A 72 -3.82 -7.08 1.76
CA VAL A 72 -2.84 -6.49 0.82
C VAL A 72 -1.43 -6.96 1.18
N LEU A 73 -1.04 -6.89 2.46
CA LEU A 73 0.28 -7.35 2.90
C LEU A 73 0.47 -8.86 2.63
N ARG A 74 -0.54 -9.67 2.94
CA ARG A 74 -0.51 -11.12 2.73
C ARG A 74 -0.29 -11.45 1.26
N PHE A 75 -1.08 -10.88 0.35
CA PHE A 75 -0.93 -11.12 -1.08
C PHE A 75 0.39 -10.59 -1.62
N LEU A 76 0.89 -9.46 -1.11
CA LEU A 76 2.20 -8.95 -1.48
C LEU A 76 3.32 -9.94 -1.10
N ARG A 77 3.22 -10.58 0.08
CA ARG A 77 4.19 -11.60 0.53
C ARG A 77 4.14 -12.91 -0.25
N GLU A 78 3.08 -13.17 -1.00
CA GLU A 78 3.02 -14.30 -1.94
C GLU A 78 3.86 -14.03 -3.20
N GLU A 79 4.15 -12.76 -3.52
CA GLU A 79 4.85 -12.35 -4.75
C GLU A 79 6.27 -11.82 -4.49
N ILE A 80 6.50 -11.20 -3.34
CA ILE A 80 7.76 -10.56 -2.97
C ILE A 80 8.21 -11.08 -1.60
N ASP A 81 9.46 -11.56 -1.53
CA ASP A 81 10.09 -11.84 -0.24
C ASP A 81 10.45 -10.52 0.45
N LEU A 82 9.65 -10.17 1.48
CA LEU A 82 9.87 -9.00 2.33
C LEU A 82 10.79 -9.29 3.53
N GLY A 83 11.29 -10.53 3.66
CA GLY A 83 12.07 -10.95 4.81
C GLY A 83 11.31 -10.80 6.13
N THR A 84 11.99 -10.23 7.13
CA THR A 84 11.39 -9.97 8.45
C THR A 84 10.58 -8.67 8.40
N VAL A 85 9.28 -8.78 8.69
CA VAL A 85 8.34 -7.66 8.66
C VAL A 85 7.91 -7.28 10.07
N SER A 86 8.07 -6.01 10.44
CA SER A 86 7.47 -5.42 11.63
C SER A 86 6.27 -4.56 11.23
N ILE A 87 5.11 -4.79 11.85
CA ILE A 87 3.86 -4.14 11.48
C ILE A 87 3.41 -3.23 12.62
N ARG A 88 3.01 -2.01 12.28
CA ARG A 88 2.26 -1.12 13.17
C ARG A 88 1.03 -0.62 12.44
N GLU A 89 -0.14 -0.93 12.98
CA GLU A 89 -1.42 -0.49 12.43
C GLU A 89 -1.96 0.70 13.24
N VAL A 90 -2.48 1.69 12.51
CA VAL A 90 -3.02 2.92 13.11
C VAL A 90 -4.32 3.27 12.36
N PRO A 91 -5.47 3.35 13.05
CA PRO A 91 -6.69 3.90 12.47
C PRO A 91 -6.47 5.35 12.05
N ARG A 92 -6.99 5.74 10.88
CA ARG A 92 -6.87 7.12 10.39
C ARG A 92 -7.77 8.10 11.12
N PHE A 93 -8.95 7.63 11.52
CA PHE A 93 -9.90 8.39 12.30
C PHE A 93 -10.41 7.54 13.46
N VAL A 94 -10.72 8.19 14.57
CA VAL A 94 -11.53 7.59 15.62
C VAL A 94 -12.97 7.69 15.16
N VAL A 95 -13.53 6.56 14.69
CA VAL A 95 -14.94 6.53 14.30
C VAL A 95 -15.75 6.39 15.58
N ASP A 96 -16.45 7.46 15.95
CA ASP A 96 -17.42 7.41 17.03
C ASP A 96 -18.59 6.53 16.58
N ALA A 97 -18.85 5.42 17.27
CA ALA A 97 -19.84 4.42 16.88
C ALA A 97 -21.28 4.98 16.81
N THR A 98 -21.49 6.21 17.27
CA THR A 98 -22.76 6.93 17.27
C THR A 98 -23.05 7.71 15.98
N ARG A 99 -22.08 7.89 15.08
CA ARG A 99 -22.33 8.49 13.76
C ARG A 99 -22.58 7.40 12.73
N SER A 100 -23.84 7.03 12.55
CA SER A 100 -24.28 6.28 11.37
C SER A 100 -23.95 7.09 10.12
N SER A 101 -22.95 6.67 9.36
CA SER A 101 -22.73 7.20 8.01
C SER A 101 -23.99 6.95 7.16
N PRO A 102 -24.45 7.90 6.34
CA PRO A 102 -25.49 7.61 5.37
C PRO A 102 -24.96 6.52 4.40
N PRO A 103 -25.85 5.70 3.82
CA PRO A 103 -25.43 4.67 2.89
C PRO A 103 -24.67 5.33 1.74
N VAL A 104 -23.43 4.89 1.51
CA VAL A 104 -22.71 5.21 0.27
C VAL A 104 -23.58 4.66 -0.85
N ALA A 105 -24.20 5.56 -1.63
CA ALA A 105 -25.02 5.17 -2.76
C ALA A 105 -24.18 4.32 -3.72
N ALA A 106 -24.58 3.07 -3.91
CA ALA A 106 -24.04 2.23 -4.97
C ALA A 106 -24.21 2.99 -6.29
N ARG A 107 -23.11 3.43 -6.89
CA ARG A 107 -23.12 4.04 -8.22
C ARG A 107 -23.26 2.91 -9.25
N ALA A 108 -24.27 3.08 -10.11
CA ALA A 108 -24.62 2.20 -11.23
C ALA A 108 -23.52 2.12 -12.29
#